data_AF-A0A5C9D0I9-F1
#
_entry.id   AF-A0A5C9D0I9-F1
#
_cell.length_a   1.000
_cell.length_b   1.000
_cell.length_c   1.000
_cell.angle_alpha   90.00
_cell.angle_beta   90.00
_cell.angle_gamma   90.00
#
_symmetry.space_group_name_H-M   'P 1'
#
loop_
_entity.id
_entity.type
_entity.pdbx_description
1 polymer ?
#
loop_
_entity_poly.entity_id
_entity_poly.type
_entity_poly.pdbx_seq_one_letter_code
_entity_poly.pdbx_strand_id
1 'polypeptide(L)'
;IQQQPGADLRSAYVERLAESERILVDPGYLLLTELAADQVLSYFFWDANPEVGMLVFKDYATQDAYLKRLAFFVEKKGFLGRLARDEEIASLHGWNAHDYRAEDLARFFSEAAKLDFPLNPQEKWLEGFLESTGIIVRHGSLFSPGKGAFISISQESPAYLRRLFLVHELSHAIFFTDQGYRDLVMGLWASMSREERYFWLLYLGWGRGKKVFYRNSAQKTFGKSSRVGRKNHTVHGRLWG
;
A
#
# COMPACT_ATOMS: atom_id res chain seq x y z
N ILE A 1 11.12 -32.61 -58.86
CA ILE A 1 11.52 -31.80 -57.69
C ILE A 1 10.26 -31.13 -57.17
N GLN A 2 9.71 -31.66 -56.07
CA GLN A 2 8.41 -31.28 -55.50
C GLN A 2 8.59 -30.01 -54.65
N GLN A 3 7.74 -29.01 -54.89
CA GLN A 3 7.67 -27.79 -54.07
C GLN A 3 7.02 -28.12 -52.73
N GLN A 4 7.65 -27.71 -51.62
CA GLN A 4 7.04 -27.77 -50.29
C GLN A 4 5.97 -26.67 -50.15
N PRO A 5 4.81 -26.94 -49.52
CA PRO A 5 3.82 -25.90 -49.26
C PRO A 5 4.30 -24.98 -48.13
N GLY A 6 4.19 -23.68 -48.37
CA GLY A 6 4.48 -22.64 -47.38
C GLY A 6 3.60 -22.78 -46.14
N ALA A 7 4.21 -22.55 -44.97
CA ALA A 7 3.50 -22.52 -43.70
C ALA A 7 2.48 -21.38 -43.71
N ASP A 8 1.20 -21.76 -43.73
CA ASP A 8 0.06 -20.87 -43.58
C ASP A 8 0.01 -20.40 -42.12
N LEU A 9 0.43 -19.15 -41.87
CA LEU A 9 0.34 -18.52 -40.55
C LEU A 9 -1.14 -18.21 -40.26
N ARG A 10 -1.82 -19.19 -39.68
CA ARG A 10 -3.13 -18.99 -39.06
C ARG A 10 -2.93 -18.10 -37.83
N SER A 11 -3.63 -16.98 -37.82
CA SER A 11 -3.66 -16.02 -36.72
C SER A 11 -3.81 -16.72 -35.37
N ALA A 12 -2.88 -16.46 -34.46
CA ALA A 12 -3.01 -16.86 -33.07
C ALA A 12 -3.80 -15.76 -32.34
N TYR A 13 -5.03 -16.08 -31.94
CA TYR A 13 -5.77 -15.27 -30.99
C TYR A 13 -5.34 -15.70 -29.58
N VAL A 14 -4.77 -14.78 -28.81
CA VAL A 14 -4.50 -14.98 -27.38
C VAL A 14 -5.83 -14.81 -26.65
N GLU A 15 -6.58 -15.90 -26.47
CA GLU A 15 -7.90 -15.89 -25.80
C GLU A 15 -7.82 -15.76 -24.27
N ARG A 16 -6.61 -15.70 -23.71
CA ARG A 16 -6.36 -15.35 -22.32
C ARG A 16 -4.89 -14.99 -22.21
N LEU A 17 -4.56 -13.82 -21.65
CA LEU A 17 -3.22 -13.66 -21.07
C LEU A 17 -3.09 -14.81 -20.08
N ALA A 18 -2.17 -15.74 -20.34
CA ALA A 18 -1.73 -16.68 -19.33
C ALA A 18 -1.48 -15.86 -18.06
N GLU A 19 -2.01 -16.34 -16.94
CA GLU A 19 -1.74 -15.82 -15.60
C GLU A 19 -0.29 -15.34 -15.59
N SER A 20 -0.09 -14.02 -15.60
CA SER A 20 1.22 -13.41 -15.84
C SER A 20 2.21 -14.12 -14.93
N GLU A 21 3.19 -14.82 -15.49
CA GLU A 21 4.03 -15.75 -14.75
C GLU A 21 4.56 -15.04 -13.51
N ARG A 22 4.03 -15.41 -12.34
CA ARG A 22 4.37 -14.73 -11.09
C ARG A 22 5.85 -15.01 -10.84
N ILE A 23 6.69 -14.01 -11.06
CA ILE A 23 8.14 -14.15 -10.83
C ILE A 23 8.36 -14.12 -9.31
N LEU A 24 8.57 -15.30 -8.74
CA LEU A 24 8.84 -15.50 -7.32
C LEU A 24 10.32 -15.27 -7.02
N VAL A 25 10.61 -14.38 -6.07
CA VAL A 25 11.98 -14.03 -5.67
C VAL A 25 12.10 -13.79 -4.17
N ASP A 26 13.31 -13.99 -3.64
CA ASP A 26 13.69 -13.48 -2.32
C ASP A 26 13.63 -11.93 -2.35
N PRO A 27 13.10 -11.25 -1.32
CA PRO A 27 12.98 -9.80 -1.32
C PRO A 27 14.31 -9.06 -1.48
N GLY A 28 15.43 -9.67 -1.04
CA GLY A 28 16.78 -9.13 -1.26
C GLY A 28 17.14 -8.96 -2.73
N TYR A 29 16.48 -9.70 -3.64
CA TYR A 29 16.63 -9.53 -5.08
C TYR A 29 16.29 -8.10 -5.52
N LEU A 30 15.32 -7.45 -4.90
CA LEU A 30 14.91 -6.07 -5.22
C LEU A 30 16.04 -5.04 -4.96
N LEU A 31 17.00 -5.36 -4.10
CA LEU A 31 18.16 -4.51 -3.85
C LEU A 31 19.20 -4.59 -4.98
N LEU A 32 19.21 -5.73 -5.69
CA LEU A 32 20.11 -6.04 -6.80
C LEU A 32 19.49 -5.76 -8.17
N THR A 33 18.16 -5.70 -8.26
CA THR A 33 17.46 -5.37 -9.49
C THR A 33 17.87 -3.98 -9.97
N GLU A 34 18.22 -3.88 -11.25
CA GLU A 34 18.37 -2.64 -12.00
C GLU A 34 17.28 -2.59 -13.08
N LEU A 35 16.52 -1.49 -13.14
CA LEU A 35 15.51 -1.34 -14.18
C LEU A 35 16.20 -0.94 -15.50
N ALA A 36 15.72 -1.46 -16.61
CA ALA A 36 16.14 -1.00 -17.93
C ALA A 36 15.84 0.51 -18.09
N ALA A 37 16.57 1.19 -18.98
CA ALA A 37 16.51 2.65 -19.09
C ALA A 37 15.09 3.20 -19.36
N ASP A 38 14.31 2.47 -20.16
CA ASP A 38 12.93 2.74 -20.54
C ASP A 38 11.90 2.16 -19.56
N GLN A 39 12.33 1.36 -18.59
CA GLN A 39 11.45 0.74 -17.61
C GLN A 39 11.27 1.64 -16.39
N VAL A 40 10.01 1.97 -16.08
CA VAL A 40 9.65 2.83 -14.93
C VAL A 40 9.25 2.03 -13.69
N LEU A 41 8.86 0.77 -13.88
CA LEU A 41 8.38 -0.14 -12.84
C LEU A 41 8.74 -1.59 -13.19
N SER A 42 9.19 -2.35 -12.20
CA SER A 42 9.13 -3.82 -12.17
C SER A 42 8.30 -4.29 -10.99
N TYR A 43 7.72 -5.49 -11.09
CA TYR A 43 7.08 -6.13 -9.95
C TYR A 43 7.47 -7.60 -9.89
N PHE A 44 7.53 -8.11 -8.66
CA PHE A 44 7.84 -9.50 -8.33
C PHE A 44 6.88 -9.97 -7.23
N PHE A 45 6.93 -11.25 -6.91
CA PHE A 45 6.21 -11.84 -5.79
C PHE A 45 7.19 -12.48 -4.82
N TRP A 46 6.90 -12.43 -3.53
CA TRP A 46 7.78 -12.99 -2.52
C TRP A 46 7.72 -14.52 -2.56
N ASP A 47 8.87 -15.17 -2.76
CA ASP A 47 9.01 -16.64 -2.80
C ASP A 47 8.45 -17.37 -1.56
N ALA A 48 8.73 -16.86 -0.36
CA ALA A 48 8.23 -17.42 0.89
C ALA A 48 6.79 -17.02 1.21
N ASN A 49 6.25 -15.99 0.54
CA ASN A 49 4.87 -15.53 0.72
C ASN A 49 4.29 -14.97 -0.59
N PRO A 50 3.82 -15.85 -1.51
CA PRO A 50 3.40 -15.45 -2.86
C PRO A 50 2.16 -14.54 -2.93
N GLU A 51 1.50 -14.27 -1.81
CA GLU A 51 0.42 -13.27 -1.70
C GLU A 51 0.95 -11.83 -1.54
N VAL A 52 2.27 -11.66 -1.41
CA VAL A 52 2.93 -10.35 -1.32
C VAL A 52 3.51 -9.94 -2.67
N GLY A 53 2.91 -8.93 -3.29
CA GLY A 53 3.47 -8.25 -4.46
C GLY A 53 4.56 -7.24 -4.06
N MET A 54 5.66 -7.19 -4.78
CA MET A 54 6.78 -6.29 -4.48
C MET A 54 7.09 -5.42 -5.69
N LEU A 55 6.84 -4.11 -5.57
CA LEU A 55 6.98 -3.14 -6.65
C LEU A 55 8.30 -2.36 -6.53
N VAL A 56 9.03 -2.26 -7.64
CA VAL A 56 10.29 -1.50 -7.74
C VAL A 56 10.09 -0.37 -8.75
N PHE A 57 10.04 0.86 -8.26
CA PHE A 57 9.93 2.06 -9.08
C PHE A 57 11.31 2.60 -9.46
N LYS A 58 11.42 3.21 -10.64
CA LYS A 58 12.63 3.90 -11.10
C LYS A 58 13.01 5.06 -10.20
N ASP A 59 12.05 5.92 -9.90
CA ASP A 59 12.24 7.13 -9.11
C ASP A 59 10.99 7.47 -8.29
N TYR A 60 11.11 8.43 -7.38
CA TYR A 60 10.01 8.87 -6.53
C TYR A 60 8.91 9.57 -7.31
N ALA A 61 9.23 10.26 -8.40
CA ALA A 61 8.21 10.89 -9.25
C ALA A 61 7.29 9.84 -9.88
N THR A 62 7.88 8.73 -10.33
CA THR A 62 7.13 7.56 -10.81
C THR A 62 6.32 6.96 -9.68
N GLN A 63 6.92 6.66 -8.52
CA GLN A 63 6.19 6.10 -7.38
C GLN A 63 4.99 6.99 -6.95
N ASP A 64 5.18 8.31 -6.93
CA ASP A 64 4.14 9.29 -6.62
C ASP A 64 2.96 9.21 -7.61
N ALA A 65 3.23 9.02 -8.90
CA ALA A 65 2.17 8.91 -9.91
C ALA A 65 1.21 7.74 -9.64
N TYR A 66 1.69 6.67 -9.00
CA TYR A 66 0.87 5.52 -8.61
C TYR A 66 0.23 5.71 -7.22
N LEU A 67 0.97 6.22 -6.24
CA LEU A 67 0.64 6.05 -4.82
C LEU A 67 0.26 7.35 -4.10
N LYS A 68 0.59 8.52 -4.64
CA LYS A 68 0.45 9.79 -3.91
C LYS A 68 -0.99 10.08 -3.54
N ARG A 69 -1.93 9.98 -4.49
CA ARG A 69 -3.35 10.25 -4.21
C ARG A 69 -3.92 9.27 -3.20
N LEU A 70 -3.54 7.99 -3.32
CA LEU A 70 -3.90 6.94 -2.37
C LEU A 70 -3.36 7.25 -0.96
N ALA A 71 -2.10 7.67 -0.84
CA ALA A 71 -1.52 8.10 0.44
C ALA A 71 -2.31 9.25 1.08
N PHE A 72 -2.74 10.21 0.27
CA PHE A 72 -3.54 11.34 0.73
C PHE A 72 -4.91 10.90 1.22
N PHE A 73 -5.57 10.02 0.46
CA PHE A 73 -6.86 9.44 0.80
C PHE A 73 -6.83 8.65 2.11
N VAL A 74 -5.76 7.89 2.36
CA VAL A 74 -5.65 7.00 3.53
C VAL A 74 -5.14 7.73 4.77
N GLU A 75 -4.20 8.65 4.63
CA GLU A 75 -3.38 9.10 5.76
C GLU A 75 -3.41 10.61 6.02
N LYS A 76 -3.52 11.42 4.96
CA LYS A 76 -3.26 12.86 5.10
C LYS A 76 -4.46 13.56 5.74
N LYS A 77 -4.25 14.14 6.93
CA LYS A 77 -5.25 14.97 7.61
C LYS A 77 -5.71 16.09 6.66
N GLY A 78 -7.02 16.20 6.45
CA GLY A 78 -7.63 17.12 5.47
C GLY A 78 -7.98 16.45 4.13
N PHE A 79 -7.48 15.24 3.88
CA PHE A 79 -7.74 14.45 2.66
C PHE A 79 -8.31 13.06 2.96
N LEU A 80 -8.41 12.67 4.24
CA LEU A 80 -8.94 11.37 4.64
C LEU A 80 -10.29 11.05 3.99
N GLY A 81 -10.33 9.98 3.20
CA GLY A 81 -11.54 9.55 2.48
C GLY A 81 -11.94 10.44 1.30
N ARG A 82 -11.14 11.44 0.93
CA ARG A 82 -11.41 12.34 -0.19
C ARG A 82 -10.39 12.12 -1.31
N LEU A 83 -10.90 11.93 -2.53
CA LEU A 83 -10.07 11.95 -3.74
C LEU A 83 -9.74 13.40 -4.10
N ALA A 84 -8.48 13.78 -3.93
CA ALA A 84 -7.99 15.08 -4.34
C ALA A 84 -7.52 15.06 -5.79
N ARG A 85 -7.80 16.16 -6.49
CA ARG A 85 -7.33 16.34 -7.88
C ARG A 85 -5.82 16.56 -7.90
N ASP A 86 -5.22 16.32 -9.07
CA ASP A 86 -3.77 16.44 -9.24
C ASP A 86 -3.25 17.84 -8.90
N GLU A 87 -4.00 18.89 -9.24
CA GLU A 87 -3.60 20.27 -8.97
C GLU A 87 -3.51 20.54 -7.45
N GLU A 88 -4.35 19.88 -6.64
CA GLU A 88 -4.38 20.05 -5.19
C GLU A 88 -3.19 19.38 -4.50
N ILE A 89 -2.67 18.29 -5.07
CA ILE A 89 -1.61 17.48 -4.47
C ILE A 89 -0.25 17.65 -5.16
N ALA A 90 -0.19 18.28 -6.33
CA ALA A 90 1.02 18.44 -7.13
C ALA A 90 2.20 19.01 -6.32
N SER A 91 1.97 20.12 -5.62
CA SER A 91 2.98 20.82 -4.81
C SER A 91 3.25 20.18 -3.44
N LEU A 92 2.45 19.19 -3.04
CA LEU A 92 2.55 18.55 -1.75
C LEU A 92 3.46 17.33 -1.85
N HIS A 93 4.26 17.08 -0.82
CA HIS A 93 5.13 15.90 -0.80
C HIS A 93 4.28 14.63 -0.63
N GLY A 94 4.39 13.69 -1.57
CA GLY A 94 4.04 12.28 -1.38
C GLY A 94 5.05 11.63 -0.46
N TRP A 95 4.61 10.70 0.39
CA TRP A 95 5.53 10.02 1.30
C TRP A 95 6.11 8.79 0.60
N ASN A 96 7.40 8.54 0.81
CA ASN A 96 8.10 7.47 0.11
C ASN A 96 8.16 6.22 0.99
N ALA A 97 7.65 5.11 0.45
CA ALA A 97 7.34 3.83 1.10
C ALA A 97 5.94 3.83 1.76
N HIS A 98 5.12 2.84 1.40
CA HIS A 98 3.74 2.75 1.81
C HIS A 98 3.30 1.30 1.99
N ASP A 99 2.64 1.07 3.11
CA ASP A 99 1.88 -0.11 3.42
C ASP A 99 0.38 0.22 3.28
N TYR A 100 -0.33 -0.48 2.40
CA TYR A 100 -1.78 -0.28 2.25
C TYR A 100 -2.53 -1.55 2.58
N ARG A 101 -3.48 -1.42 3.49
CA ARG A 101 -4.42 -2.48 3.78
C ARG A 101 -5.36 -2.70 2.60
N ALA A 102 -5.74 -3.95 2.36
CA ALA A 102 -6.75 -4.30 1.36
C ALA A 102 -8.04 -3.48 1.51
N GLU A 103 -8.47 -3.16 2.74
CA GLU A 103 -9.66 -2.35 2.98
C GLU A 103 -9.49 -0.90 2.50
N ASP A 104 -8.32 -0.32 2.68
CA ASP A 104 -8.04 1.05 2.27
C ASP A 104 -7.92 1.17 0.75
N LEU A 105 -7.32 0.16 0.11
CA LEU A 105 -7.24 0.03 -1.35
C LEU A 105 -8.64 -0.13 -1.96
N ALA A 106 -9.42 -1.09 -1.46
CA ALA A 106 -10.78 -1.32 -1.95
C ALA A 106 -11.66 -0.08 -1.77
N ARG A 107 -11.52 0.64 -0.64
CA ARG A 107 -12.22 1.90 -0.40
C ARG A 107 -11.82 3.00 -1.39
N PHE A 108 -10.53 3.14 -1.69
CA PHE A 108 -10.04 4.15 -2.64
C PHE A 108 -10.65 3.95 -4.03
N PHE A 109 -10.53 2.75 -4.60
CA PHE A 109 -11.05 2.47 -5.95
C PHE A 109 -12.59 2.44 -5.98
N SER A 110 -13.24 1.99 -4.91
CA SER A 110 -14.70 2.09 -4.80
C SER A 110 -15.18 3.54 -4.78
N GLU A 111 -14.47 4.42 -4.07
CA GLU A 111 -14.82 5.84 -4.03
C GLU A 111 -14.59 6.50 -5.40
N ALA A 112 -13.53 6.11 -6.11
CA ALA A 112 -13.24 6.60 -7.44
C ALA A 112 -14.35 6.20 -8.43
N ALA A 113 -14.78 4.94 -8.39
CA ALA A 113 -15.87 4.45 -9.21
C ALA A 113 -17.22 5.12 -8.89
N LYS A 114 -17.54 5.34 -7.60
CA LYS A 114 -18.79 6.02 -7.19
C LYS A 114 -18.88 7.46 -7.67
N LEU A 115 -17.75 8.17 -7.67
CA LEU A 115 -17.68 9.58 -8.00
C LEU A 115 -17.39 9.83 -9.49
N ASP A 116 -17.30 8.76 -10.30
CA ASP A 116 -16.80 8.82 -11.68
C ASP A 116 -15.49 9.62 -11.78
N PHE A 117 -14.61 9.38 -10.80
CA PHE A 117 -13.42 10.18 -10.61
C PHE A 117 -12.33 9.75 -11.61
N PRO A 118 -11.70 10.69 -12.33
CA PRO A 118 -10.74 10.36 -13.38
C PRO A 118 -9.41 9.89 -12.78
N LEU A 119 -9.25 8.57 -12.63
CA LEU A 119 -7.98 7.95 -12.31
C LEU A 119 -6.97 8.17 -13.44
N ASN A 120 -5.72 8.48 -13.07
CA ASN A 120 -4.62 8.59 -14.02
C ASN A 120 -4.21 7.20 -14.55
N PRO A 121 -3.41 7.11 -15.62
CA PRO A 121 -3.00 5.82 -16.19
C PRO A 121 -2.31 4.87 -15.20
N GLN A 122 -1.49 5.41 -14.30
CA GLN A 122 -0.74 4.67 -13.29
C GLN A 122 -1.65 4.10 -12.19
N GLU A 123 -2.63 4.87 -11.74
CA GLU A 123 -3.65 4.43 -10.78
C GLU A 123 -4.56 3.36 -11.39
N LYS A 124 -4.90 3.47 -12.68
CA LYS A 124 -5.64 2.41 -13.40
C LYS A 124 -4.81 1.14 -13.55
N TRP A 125 -3.51 1.27 -13.81
CA TRP A 125 -2.61 0.12 -13.80
C TRP A 125 -2.59 -0.53 -12.42
N LEU A 126 -2.50 0.28 -11.35
CA LEU A 126 -2.51 -0.21 -9.97
C LEU A 126 -3.81 -0.92 -9.63
N GLU A 127 -4.97 -0.38 -10.04
CA GLU A 127 -6.28 -1.05 -9.90
C GLU A 127 -6.24 -2.46 -10.52
N GLY A 128 -5.80 -2.57 -11.77
CA GLY A 128 -5.71 -3.84 -12.48
C GLY A 128 -4.71 -4.82 -11.85
N PHE A 129 -3.57 -4.32 -11.36
CA PHE A 129 -2.59 -5.12 -10.63
C PHE A 129 -3.15 -5.66 -9.31
N LEU A 130 -3.84 -4.82 -8.53
CA LEU A 130 -4.42 -5.25 -7.25
C LEU A 130 -5.58 -6.23 -7.43
N GLU A 131 -6.35 -6.07 -8.51
CA GLU A 131 -7.42 -7.01 -8.87
C GLU A 131 -6.84 -8.35 -9.34
N SER A 132 -5.83 -8.34 -10.20
CA SER A 132 -5.22 -9.58 -10.72
C SER A 132 -4.48 -10.39 -9.65
N THR A 133 -3.99 -9.71 -8.61
CA THR A 133 -3.34 -10.34 -7.46
C THR A 133 -4.34 -10.84 -6.40
N GLY A 134 -5.59 -10.40 -6.46
CA GLY A 134 -6.62 -10.71 -5.48
C GLY A 134 -6.52 -9.90 -4.19
N ILE A 135 -5.71 -8.82 -4.15
CA ILE A 135 -5.60 -7.89 -3.02
C ILE A 135 -6.89 -7.07 -2.87
N ILE A 136 -7.53 -6.76 -3.99
CA ILE A 136 -8.91 -6.25 -4.03
C ILE A 136 -9.75 -7.14 -4.94
N VAL A 137 -11.04 -7.27 -4.64
CA VAL A 137 -11.97 -8.09 -5.41
C VAL A 137 -13.08 -7.21 -5.97
N ARG A 138 -13.30 -7.27 -7.28
CA ARG A 138 -14.34 -6.48 -7.96
C ARG A 138 -15.72 -7.11 -7.80
N HIS A 139 -16.71 -6.28 -7.48
CA HIS A 139 -18.13 -6.59 -7.44
C HIS A 139 -18.91 -5.52 -8.22
N GLY A 140 -19.10 -5.74 -9.52
CA GLY A 140 -19.66 -4.71 -10.41
C GLY A 140 -18.71 -3.51 -10.51
N SER A 141 -19.18 -2.33 -10.13
CA SER A 141 -18.37 -1.10 -10.10
C SER A 141 -17.63 -0.87 -8.77
N LEU A 142 -17.88 -1.68 -7.75
CA LEU A 142 -17.29 -1.52 -6.41
C LEU A 142 -16.25 -2.61 -6.13
N PHE A 143 -15.46 -2.39 -5.09
CA PHE A 143 -14.41 -3.31 -4.65
C PHE A 143 -14.59 -3.70 -3.18
N SER A 144 -14.26 -4.95 -2.87
CA SER A 144 -14.11 -5.45 -1.51
C SER A 144 -12.64 -5.79 -1.23
N PRO A 145 -12.22 -5.78 0.06
CA PRO A 145 -10.88 -6.23 0.43
C PRO A 145 -10.72 -7.72 0.12
N GLY A 146 -9.62 -8.07 -0.55
CA GLY A 146 -9.22 -9.44 -0.79
C GLY A 146 -8.14 -9.92 0.18
N LYS A 147 -7.21 -10.74 -0.33
CA LYS A 147 -6.08 -11.30 0.44
C LYS A 147 -4.76 -10.87 -0.17
N GLY A 148 -3.72 -10.86 0.65
CA GLY A 148 -2.38 -10.43 0.25
C GLY A 148 -2.07 -9.00 0.63
N ALA A 149 -0.89 -8.57 0.20
CA ALA A 149 -0.37 -7.23 0.42
C ALA A 149 0.53 -6.84 -0.75
N PHE A 150 0.88 -5.56 -0.82
CA PHE A 150 2.03 -5.18 -1.63
C PHE A 150 2.93 -4.22 -0.87
N ILE A 151 4.21 -4.26 -1.25
CA ILE A 151 5.23 -3.32 -0.80
C ILE A 151 5.79 -2.58 -1.99
N SER A 152 6.36 -1.40 -1.75
CA SER A 152 7.01 -0.63 -2.80
C SER A 152 8.31 0.00 -2.34
N ILE A 153 9.30 0.01 -3.24
CA ILE A 153 10.56 0.75 -3.08
C ILE A 153 10.88 1.54 -4.35
N SER A 154 11.77 2.52 -4.25
CA SER A 154 12.28 3.31 -5.37
C SER A 154 13.79 3.15 -5.51
N GLN A 155 14.30 3.00 -6.74
CA GLN A 155 15.73 2.92 -7.06
C GLN A 155 16.47 4.25 -6.85
N GLU A 156 15.77 5.38 -6.82
CA GLU A 156 16.34 6.70 -6.49
C GLU A 156 16.86 6.77 -5.05
N SER A 157 16.37 5.90 -4.15
CA SER A 157 16.90 5.78 -2.80
C SER A 157 18.35 5.26 -2.80
N PRO A 158 19.25 5.89 -2.03
CA PRO A 158 20.55 5.29 -1.70
C PRO A 158 20.41 3.86 -1.16
N ALA A 159 21.39 2.99 -1.44
CA ALA A 159 21.32 1.56 -1.12
C ALA A 159 20.96 1.25 0.35
N TYR A 160 21.52 2.01 1.30
CA TYR A 160 21.21 1.83 2.72
C TYR A 160 19.75 2.16 3.06
N LEU A 161 19.17 3.19 2.41
CA LEU A 161 17.76 3.54 2.58
C LEU A 161 16.85 2.53 1.89
N ARG A 162 17.22 2.02 0.72
CA ARG A 162 16.45 0.93 0.06
C ARG A 162 16.34 -0.29 0.97
N ARG A 163 17.46 -0.71 1.57
CA ARG A 163 17.44 -1.81 2.54
C ARG A 163 16.56 -1.51 3.75
N LEU A 164 16.66 -0.30 4.31
CA LEU A 164 15.83 0.11 5.45
C LEU A 164 14.34 0.10 5.11
N PHE A 165 13.95 0.70 3.99
CA PHE A 165 12.56 0.71 3.52
C PHE A 165 12.06 -0.69 3.20
N LEU A 166 12.84 -1.51 2.48
CA LEU A 166 12.46 -2.88 2.16
C LEU A 166 12.16 -3.69 3.44
N VAL A 167 13.04 -3.65 4.43
CA VAL A 167 12.82 -4.35 5.72
C VAL A 167 11.59 -3.81 6.46
N HIS A 168 11.40 -2.48 6.44
CA HIS A 168 10.21 -1.86 7.03
C HIS A 168 8.93 -2.35 6.36
N GLU A 169 8.85 -2.29 5.04
CA GLU A 169 7.66 -2.66 4.29
C GLU A 169 7.39 -4.17 4.34
N LEU A 170 8.41 -5.02 4.30
CA LEU A 170 8.25 -6.47 4.48
C LEU A 170 7.65 -6.82 5.84
N SER A 171 8.02 -6.08 6.90
CA SER A 171 7.44 -6.27 8.23
C SER A 171 5.92 -6.02 8.21
N HIS A 172 5.44 -5.03 7.46
CA HIS A 172 4.02 -4.79 7.26
C HIS A 172 3.36 -5.86 6.39
N ALA A 173 4.04 -6.31 5.35
CA ALA A 173 3.53 -7.39 4.48
C ALA A 173 3.27 -8.67 5.29
N ILE A 174 4.21 -9.09 6.15
CA ILE A 174 4.00 -10.23 7.07
C ILE A 174 2.81 -9.95 7.99
N PHE A 175 2.73 -8.75 8.60
CA PHE A 175 1.60 -8.40 9.45
C PHE A 175 0.24 -8.50 8.74
N PHE A 176 0.16 -8.16 7.45
CA PHE A 176 -1.07 -8.22 6.66
C PHE A 176 -1.41 -9.59 6.09
N THR A 177 -0.46 -10.52 6.05
CA THR A 177 -0.66 -11.84 5.41
C THR A 177 -0.58 -13.00 6.39
N ASP A 178 0.15 -12.86 7.49
CA ASP A 178 0.28 -13.89 8.52
C ASP A 178 -0.59 -13.57 9.74
N GLN A 179 -1.63 -14.38 9.94
CA GLN A 179 -2.58 -14.22 11.04
C GLN A 179 -1.91 -14.47 12.40
N GLY A 180 -0.99 -15.44 12.51
CA GLY A 180 -0.33 -15.77 13.78
C GLY A 180 0.62 -14.66 14.24
N TYR A 181 1.40 -14.11 13.31
CA TYR A 181 2.25 -12.95 13.56
C TYR A 181 1.41 -11.73 13.94
N ARG A 182 0.30 -11.48 13.23
CA ARG A 182 -0.64 -10.41 13.58
C ARG A 182 -1.19 -10.57 14.99
N ASP A 183 -1.66 -11.77 15.34
CA ASP A 183 -2.22 -12.05 16.67
C ASP A 183 -1.17 -11.90 17.77
N LEU A 184 0.06 -12.34 17.53
CA LEU A 184 1.19 -12.10 18.43
C LEU A 184 1.44 -10.60 18.65
N VAL A 185 1.58 -9.83 17.58
CA VAL A 185 1.83 -8.38 17.63
C VAL A 185 0.70 -7.65 18.35
N MET A 186 -0.54 -8.01 18.05
CA MET A 186 -1.74 -7.44 18.69
C MET A 186 -1.83 -7.83 20.17
N GLY A 187 -1.48 -9.06 20.53
CA GLY A 187 -1.43 -9.55 21.91
C GLY A 187 -0.37 -8.82 22.73
N LEU A 188 0.85 -8.69 22.18
CA LEU A 188 1.93 -7.92 22.81
C LEU A 188 1.49 -6.48 23.04
N TRP A 189 0.95 -5.82 22.01
CA TRP A 189 0.45 -4.45 22.13
C TRP A 189 -0.66 -4.28 23.17
N ALA A 190 -1.61 -5.22 23.22
CA ALA A 190 -2.69 -5.21 24.20
C ALA A 190 -2.19 -5.39 25.64
N SER A 191 -1.09 -6.14 25.81
CA SER A 191 -0.47 -6.39 27.11
C SER A 191 0.36 -5.21 27.63
N MET A 192 0.76 -4.28 26.76
CA MET A 192 1.56 -3.11 27.12
C MET A 192 0.78 -2.08 27.94
N SER A 193 1.46 -1.52 28.93
CA SER A 193 1.03 -0.33 29.68
C SER A 193 0.80 0.87 28.75
N ARG A 194 0.18 1.90 29.29
CA ARG A 194 -0.04 3.15 28.55
C ARG A 194 1.30 3.81 28.21
N GLU A 195 2.25 3.73 29.12
CA GLU A 195 3.58 4.32 29.05
C GLU A 195 4.43 3.63 27.99
N GLU A 196 4.40 2.29 27.95
CA GLU A 196 5.08 1.50 26.91
C GLU A 196 4.50 1.79 25.52
N ARG A 197 3.16 1.79 25.38
CA ARG A 197 2.52 2.18 24.12
C ARG A 197 2.86 3.60 23.71
N TYR A 198 2.92 4.52 24.67
CA TYR A 198 3.31 5.90 24.41
C TYR A 198 4.77 6.02 23.97
N PHE A 199 5.68 5.28 24.61
CA PHE A 199 7.08 5.20 24.18
C PHE A 199 7.19 4.70 22.74
N TRP A 200 6.53 3.61 22.38
CA TRP A 200 6.57 3.08 21.02
C TRP A 200 5.94 4.03 20.00
N LEU A 201 4.83 4.71 20.34
CA LEU A 201 4.26 5.75 19.49
C LEU A 201 5.19 6.96 19.30
N LEU A 202 6.02 7.29 20.28
CA LEU A 202 7.01 8.35 20.17
C LEU A 202 8.23 7.90 19.36
N TYR A 203 8.75 6.72 19.68
CA TYR A 203 9.95 6.15 19.10
C TYR A 203 9.75 5.86 17.62
N LEU A 204 8.66 5.17 17.28
CA LEU A 204 8.27 4.96 15.89
C LEU A 204 7.79 6.28 15.28
N GLY A 205 7.13 7.16 16.04
CA GLY A 205 6.55 8.42 15.56
C GLY A 205 7.51 9.57 15.23
N TRP A 206 8.84 9.41 15.28
CA TRP A 206 9.75 10.56 15.35
C TRP A 206 10.17 11.18 14.00
N GLY A 207 10.19 12.53 14.01
CA GLY A 207 10.50 13.44 12.90
C GLY A 207 9.45 14.56 12.80
N ARG A 208 9.79 15.81 13.13
CA ARG A 208 8.82 16.93 13.28
C ARG A 208 8.04 17.36 12.01
N GLY A 209 8.32 16.76 10.85
CA GLY A 209 7.48 16.85 9.64
C GLY A 209 6.71 15.55 9.31
N LYS A 210 7.01 14.42 9.97
CA LYS A 210 6.58 13.06 9.65
C LYS A 210 5.57 12.45 10.64
N LYS A 211 5.01 13.26 11.55
CA LYS A 211 4.11 12.84 12.64
C LYS A 211 2.86 12.05 12.22
N VAL A 212 2.48 12.07 10.94
CA VAL A 212 1.28 11.39 10.42
C VAL A 212 1.60 9.98 9.94
N PHE A 213 2.77 9.78 9.33
CA PHE A 213 3.19 8.54 8.67
C PHE A 213 3.34 7.40 9.67
N TYR A 214 4.25 7.53 10.63
CA TYR A 214 4.53 6.48 11.61
C TYR A 214 3.45 6.31 12.68
N ARG A 215 2.69 7.36 12.97
CA ARG A 215 1.54 7.26 13.87
C ARG A 215 0.44 6.43 13.22
N ASN A 216 0.30 6.46 11.89
CA ASN A 216 -0.58 5.58 11.16
C ASN A 216 0.02 4.19 10.97
N SER A 217 1.32 4.02 10.65
CA SER A 217 1.95 2.69 10.59
C SER A 217 1.83 1.97 11.94
N ALA A 218 2.17 2.63 13.05
CA ALA A 218 1.92 2.08 14.39
C ALA A 218 0.41 1.85 14.65
N GLN A 219 -0.50 2.75 14.26
CA GLN A 219 -1.95 2.49 14.41
C GLN A 219 -2.50 1.40 13.48
N LYS A 220 -1.86 1.13 12.35
CA LYS A 220 -2.19 0.08 11.37
C LYS A 220 -1.68 -1.27 11.87
N THR A 221 -0.45 -1.32 12.39
CA THR A 221 0.16 -2.49 13.03
C THR A 221 -0.43 -2.80 14.42
N PHE A 222 -0.96 -1.81 15.14
CA PHE A 222 -1.39 -1.97 16.54
C PHE A 222 -2.88 -1.64 16.81
N GLY A 223 -3.67 -1.41 15.76
CA GLY A 223 -5.12 -1.19 15.83
C GLY A 223 -5.56 0.18 16.38
N LYS A 224 -6.73 0.66 15.93
CA LYS A 224 -7.38 1.87 16.48
C LYS A 224 -7.87 1.59 17.89
N SER A 225 -7.30 2.25 18.90
CA SER A 225 -7.94 2.38 20.22
C SER A 225 -9.29 3.09 20.04
N SER A 226 -10.38 2.38 20.33
CA SER A 226 -11.73 2.92 20.39
C SER A 226 -11.76 4.09 21.38
N ARG A 227 -12.10 5.29 20.89
CA ARG A 227 -12.54 6.37 21.78
C ARG A 227 -13.88 5.96 22.36
N VAL A 228 -13.86 5.38 23.56
CA VAL A 228 -15.02 5.31 24.42
C VAL A 228 -15.46 6.74 24.74
N GLY A 229 -16.72 7.05 24.44
CA GLY A 229 -17.30 8.38 24.59
C GLY A 229 -17.16 8.89 26.03
N ARG A 230 -16.53 10.06 26.19
CA ARG A 230 -16.72 10.86 27.40
C ARG A 230 -18.16 11.38 27.39
N LYS A 231 -19.02 10.81 28.22
CA LYS A 231 -20.22 11.50 28.68
C LYS A 231 -19.77 12.74 29.46
N ASN A 232 -20.23 13.91 29.04
CA ASN A 232 -20.08 15.15 29.76
C ASN A 232 -20.84 15.05 31.08
N HIS A 233 -20.13 14.97 32.21
CA HIS A 233 -20.70 15.35 33.50
C HIS A 233 -20.48 16.85 33.67
N THR A 234 -21.53 17.63 33.39
CA THR A 234 -21.61 19.04 33.76
C THR A 234 -21.85 19.09 35.26
N VAL A 235 -20.83 19.44 36.03
CA VAL A 235 -20.99 19.80 37.45
C VAL A 235 -21.38 21.28 37.50
N HIS A 236 -22.65 21.56 37.79
CA HIS A 236 -23.08 22.89 38.20
C HIS A 236 -22.79 23.08 39.69
N GLY A 237 -21.68 23.73 40.01
CA GLY A 237 -21.46 24.35 41.31
C GLY A 237 -21.98 25.78 41.28
N ARG A 238 -23.02 26.09 42.05
CA ARG A 238 -23.42 27.47 42.38
C ARG A 238 -22.84 27.84 43.74
N LEU A 239 -22.15 28.97 43.75
CA LEU A 239 -21.44 29.65 44.83
C LEU A 239 -22.34 30.09 46.01
N TRP A 240 -21.83 30.05 47.24
CA TRP A 240 -21.32 31.19 48.05
C TRP A 240 -21.42 30.90 49.57
N GLY A 241 -20.35 31.28 50.28
CA GLY A 241 -20.17 31.23 51.73
C GLY A 241 -18.70 31.38 52.07
#